data_AF-A0A6A6LXF3-F1
#
_entry.id   AF-A0A6A6LXF3-F1
#
_cell.length_a   1.000
_cell.length_b   1.000
_cell.length_c   1.000
_cell.angle_alpha   90.00
_cell.angle_beta   90.00
_cell.angle_gamma   90.00
#
_symmetry.space_group_name_H-M   'P 1'
#
loop_
_entity.id
_entity.type
_entity.pdbx_description
1 polymer ?
#
loop_
_entity_poly.entity_id
_entity_poly.type
_entity_poly.pdbx_seq_one_letter_code
_entity_poly.pdbx_strand_id
1 'polypeptide(L)'
;MLKLWKWYQHCLSVHPLKTQIISSGILWGIGDIGAQYITHSTALSRLNNSDVEAEFKVNWKRVAITSLFGFGFVGPVGHFWYEGLDRLIRMRLQLQPKSVRFVATKVAADGIIFGPFDLFVFFTYMGFSTGKVCLK
;
A
#
# COMPACT_ATOMS: atom_id res chain seq x y z
N MET A 1 -18.87 -16.69 4.25
CA MET A 1 -17.49 -16.14 4.38
C MET A 1 -16.39 -17.11 3.91
N LEU A 2 -16.48 -18.43 4.17
CA LEU A 2 -15.43 -19.40 3.75
C LEU A 2 -15.25 -19.60 2.22
N LYS A 3 -16.30 -19.37 1.40
CA LYS A 3 -16.22 -19.60 -0.06
C LYS A 3 -15.38 -18.55 -0.80
N LEU A 4 -15.58 -17.26 -0.49
CA LEU A 4 -14.79 -16.15 -1.05
C LEU A 4 -13.32 -16.26 -0.64
N TRP A 5 -13.05 -16.60 0.62
CA TRP A 5 -11.69 -16.82 1.12
C TRP A 5 -11.00 -18.01 0.42
N LYS A 6 -11.69 -19.14 0.27
CA LYS A 6 -11.17 -20.30 -0.48
C LYS A 6 -10.93 -19.97 -1.96
N TRP A 7 -11.80 -19.19 -2.58
CA TRP A 7 -11.62 -18.72 -3.96
C TRP A 7 -10.40 -17.80 -4.10
N TYR A 8 -10.24 -16.84 -3.18
CA TYR A 8 -9.05 -15.99 -3.12
C TYR A 8 -7.76 -16.82 -2.95
N GLN A 9 -7.75 -17.77 -2.01
CA GLN A 9 -6.61 -18.68 -1.82
C GLN A 9 -6.31 -19.51 -3.07
N HIS A 10 -7.34 -19.97 -3.77
CA HIS A 10 -7.18 -20.69 -5.02
C HIS A 10 -6.58 -19.80 -6.12
N CYS A 11 -7.09 -18.59 -6.31
CA CYS A 11 -6.51 -17.62 -7.24
C CYS A 11 -5.06 -17.27 -6.89
N LEU A 12 -4.75 -17.10 -5.61
CA LEU A 12 -3.40 -16.85 -5.12
C LEU A 12 -2.44 -18.02 -5.41
N SER A 13 -2.92 -19.26 -5.36
CA SER A 13 -2.10 -20.44 -5.70
C SER A 13 -1.86 -20.62 -7.19
N VAL A 14 -2.82 -20.23 -8.04
CA VAL A 14 -2.75 -20.48 -9.49
C VAL A 14 -2.10 -19.31 -10.22
N HIS A 15 -2.36 -18.06 -9.79
CA HIS A 15 -1.81 -16.85 -10.40
C HIS A 15 -1.37 -15.82 -9.35
N PRO A 16 -0.34 -16.12 -8.54
CA PRO A 16 0.07 -15.30 -7.40
C PRO A 16 0.36 -13.85 -7.80
N LEU A 17 1.10 -13.63 -8.90
CA LEU A 17 1.44 -12.30 -9.40
C LEU A 17 0.19 -11.49 -9.81
N LYS A 18 -0.74 -12.09 -10.55
CA LYS A 18 -1.94 -11.37 -11.03
C LYS A 18 -2.85 -10.99 -9.86
N THR A 19 -3.07 -11.92 -8.93
CA THR A 19 -3.89 -11.68 -7.75
C THR A 19 -3.27 -10.63 -6.84
N GLN A 20 -1.94 -10.64 -6.68
CA GLN A 20 -1.22 -9.65 -5.88
C GLN A 20 -1.26 -8.25 -6.52
N ILE A 21 -1.07 -8.15 -7.84
CA ILE A 21 -1.15 -6.88 -8.57
C ILE A 21 -2.54 -6.25 -8.44
N ILE A 22 -3.60 -7.04 -8.67
CA ILE A 22 -4.99 -6.56 -8.58
C ILE A 22 -5.34 -6.17 -7.14
N SER A 23 -4.99 -7.02 -6.16
CA SER A 23 -5.29 -6.73 -4.76
C SER A 23 -4.54 -5.51 -4.24
N SER A 24 -3.28 -5.32 -4.63
CA SER A 24 -2.49 -4.14 -4.29
C SER A 24 -3.12 -2.86 -4.84
N GLY A 25 -3.54 -2.83 -6.11
CA GLY A 25 -4.20 -1.65 -6.68
C GLY A 25 -5.49 -1.27 -5.93
N ILE A 26 -6.34 -2.25 -5.61
CA ILE A 26 -7.58 -2.02 -4.85
C ILE A 26 -7.26 -1.53 -3.42
N LEU A 27 -6.29 -2.17 -2.75
CA LEU A 27 -5.92 -1.82 -1.38
C LEU A 27 -5.39 -0.39 -1.28
N TRP A 28 -4.56 0.02 -2.24
CA TRP A 28 -4.05 1.39 -2.34
C TRP A 28 -5.16 2.41 -2.61
N GLY A 29 -6.12 2.08 -3.47
CA GLY A 29 -7.29 2.93 -3.72
C GLY A 29 -8.16 3.13 -2.48
N ILE A 30 -8.49 2.04 -1.77
CA ILE A 30 -9.26 2.09 -0.52
C ILE A 30 -8.48 2.88 0.56
N GLY A 31 -7.17 2.62 0.68
CA GLY A 31 -6.30 3.33 1.60
C GLY A 31 -6.28 4.84 1.33
N ASP A 32 -6.26 5.25 0.06
CA ASP A 32 -6.30 6.66 -0.32
C ASP A 32 -7.63 7.33 0.06
N ILE A 33 -8.77 6.67 -0.18
CA ILE A 33 -10.09 7.16 0.25
C ILE A 33 -10.12 7.34 1.77
N GLY A 34 -9.61 6.36 2.53
CA GLY A 34 -9.50 6.44 3.98
C GLY A 34 -8.62 7.61 4.42
N ALA A 35 -7.47 7.82 3.78
CA ALA A 35 -6.58 8.94 4.07
C ALA A 35 -7.26 10.29 3.77
N GLN A 36 -8.00 10.39 2.67
CA GLN A 36 -8.80 11.59 2.35
C GLN A 36 -9.86 11.85 3.41
N TYR A 37 -10.57 10.79 3.85
CA TYR A 37 -11.61 10.89 4.89
C TYR A 37 -11.04 11.37 6.23
N ILE A 38 -9.93 10.78 6.69
CA ILE A 38 -9.26 11.18 7.94
C ILE A 38 -8.77 12.62 7.85
N THR A 39 -8.20 13.01 6.71
CA THR A 39 -7.74 14.39 6.49
C THR A 39 -8.90 15.38 6.55
N HIS A 40 -10.02 15.05 5.90
CA HIS A 40 -11.22 15.88 5.90
C HIS A 40 -11.85 15.99 7.29
N SER A 41 -11.98 14.87 8.00
CA SER A 41 -12.50 14.82 9.37
C SER A 41 -11.62 15.62 10.33
N THR A 42 -10.29 15.47 10.24
CA THR A 42 -9.34 16.23 11.08
C THR A 42 -9.39 17.73 10.78
N ALA A 43 -9.53 18.12 9.51
CA ALA A 43 -9.67 19.52 9.11
C ALA A 43 -10.96 20.14 9.67
N LEU A 44 -12.09 19.43 9.58
CA LEU A 44 -13.37 19.86 10.16
C LEU A 44 -13.29 20.00 11.68
N SER A 45 -12.72 19.03 12.39
CA SER A 45 -12.56 19.11 13.85
C SER A 45 -11.66 20.27 14.30
N ARG A 46 -10.68 20.67 13.48
CA ARG A 46 -9.84 21.85 13.76
C ARG A 46 -10.56 23.17 13.46
N LEU A 47 -11.53 23.18 12.55
CA LEU A 47 -12.23 24.38 12.12
C LEU A 47 -13.38 24.80 13.03
N ASN A 48 -13.93 23.89 13.84
CA ASN A 48 -14.78 24.04 15.06
C ASN A 48 -15.73 25.25 15.25
N ASN A 49 -16.00 26.11 14.26
CA ASN A 49 -16.75 27.37 14.39
C ASN A 49 -17.15 28.02 13.05
N SER A 50 -17.32 27.25 11.98
CA SER A 50 -17.86 27.82 10.74
C SER A 50 -18.91 26.88 10.18
N ASP A 51 -20.14 27.40 10.11
CA ASP A 51 -21.41 26.81 9.65
C ASP A 51 -21.38 26.33 8.19
N VAL A 52 -20.37 25.54 7.82
CA VAL A 52 -20.24 24.94 6.50
C VAL A 52 -20.18 23.43 6.71
N GLU A 53 -21.30 22.78 6.42
CA GLU A 53 -21.37 21.36 6.15
C GLU A 53 -20.50 21.08 4.91
N ALA A 54 -19.19 20.98 5.11
CA ALA A 54 -18.28 20.65 4.04
C ALA A 54 -18.56 19.19 3.65
N GLU A 55 -19.27 19.00 2.56
CA GLU A 55 -19.49 17.66 2.01
C GLU A 55 -18.14 17.01 1.71
N PHE A 56 -17.95 15.80 2.20
CA PHE A 56 -16.77 15.00 1.89
C PHE A 56 -16.74 14.66 0.39
N LYS A 57 -15.90 15.37 -0.36
CA LYS A 57 -15.70 15.12 -1.79
C LYS A 57 -14.43 14.30 -2.00
N VAL A 58 -14.61 13.06 -2.44
CA VAL A 58 -13.51 12.17 -2.80
C VAL A 58 -12.84 12.66 -4.09
N ASN A 59 -11.53 12.89 -4.01
CA ASN A 59 -10.70 13.16 -5.18
C ASN A 59 -10.39 11.84 -5.91
N TRP A 60 -11.26 11.47 -6.85
CA TRP A 60 -11.12 10.28 -7.68
C TRP A 60 -9.84 10.26 -8.52
N LYS A 61 -9.30 11.44 -8.91
CA LYS A 61 -8.01 11.52 -9.61
C LYS A 61 -6.88 11.02 -8.71
N ARG A 62 -6.87 11.42 -7.43
CA ARG A 62 -5.86 10.96 -6.45
C ARG A 62 -5.99 9.46 -6.20
N VAL A 63 -7.21 8.96 -6.03
CA VAL A 63 -7.49 7.51 -5.87
C VAL A 63 -7.01 6.72 -7.08
N ALA A 64 -7.23 7.21 -8.30
CA ALA A 64 -6.79 6.53 -9.52
C ALA A 64 -5.25 6.48 -9.62
N ILE A 65 -4.57 7.59 -9.31
CA ILE A 65 -3.09 7.66 -9.31
C ILE A 65 -2.51 6.69 -8.28
N THR A 66 -3.01 6.69 -7.03
CA THR A 66 -2.52 5.78 -5.99
C THR A 66 -2.85 4.32 -6.28
N SER A 67 -4.02 4.03 -6.85
CA SER A 67 -4.39 2.68 -7.29
C SER A 67 -3.47 2.19 -8.41
N LEU A 68 -3.11 3.08 -9.35
CA LEU A 68 -2.18 2.76 -10.44
C LEU A 68 -0.76 2.51 -9.91
N PHE A 69 -0.33 3.26 -8.89
CA PHE A 69 0.93 2.99 -8.18
C PHE A 69 0.91 1.60 -7.51
N GLY A 70 -0.18 1.27 -6.82
CA GLY A 70 -0.39 -0.03 -6.20
C GLY A 70 -0.35 -1.18 -7.22
N PHE A 71 -0.97 -0.98 -8.38
CA PHE A 71 -1.04 -1.97 -9.46
C PHE A 71 0.31 -2.13 -10.20
N GLY A 72 0.90 -1.02 -10.65
CA GLY A 72 2.05 -1.02 -11.55
C GLY A 72 3.40 -1.15 -10.86
N PHE A 73 3.50 -0.71 -9.61
CA PHE A 73 4.77 -0.72 -8.86
C PHE A 73 4.71 -1.66 -7.65
N VAL A 74 3.83 -1.38 -6.68
CA VAL A 74 3.84 -2.10 -5.40
C VAL A 74 3.47 -3.59 -5.56
N GLY A 75 2.53 -3.90 -6.43
CA GLY A 75 2.14 -5.26 -6.78
C GLY A 75 3.33 -6.12 -7.25
N PRO A 76 3.96 -5.79 -8.40
CA PRO A 76 5.07 -6.58 -8.93
C PRO A 76 6.36 -6.43 -8.12
N VAL A 77 6.77 -5.21 -7.74
CA VAL A 77 8.00 -4.98 -6.97
C VAL A 77 7.91 -5.60 -5.59
N GLY A 78 6.76 -5.48 -4.93
CA GLY A 78 6.52 -6.15 -3.65
C GLY A 78 6.63 -7.66 -3.76
N HIS A 79 6.14 -8.28 -4.84
CA HIS A 79 6.27 -9.73 -5.05
C HIS A 79 7.74 -10.17 -5.07
N PHE A 80 8.56 -9.54 -5.91
CA PHE A 80 9.99 -9.85 -6.01
C PHE A 80 10.76 -9.52 -4.73
N TRP A 81 10.41 -8.42 -4.04
CA TRP A 81 10.99 -8.05 -2.77
C TRP A 81 10.76 -9.13 -1.71
N TYR A 82 9.51 -9.59 -1.56
CA TYR A 82 9.16 -10.62 -0.60
C TYR A 82 9.79 -11.99 -0.93
N GLU A 83 9.91 -12.34 -2.22
CA GLU A 83 10.60 -13.55 -2.65
C GLU A 83 12.11 -13.47 -2.32
N GLY A 84 12.74 -12.31 -2.57
CA GLY A 84 14.12 -12.04 -2.21
C GLY A 84 14.38 -12.10 -0.71
N LEU A 85 13.49 -11.49 0.10
CA LEU A 85 13.55 -11.57 1.56
C LEU A 85 13.40 -12.98 2.08
N ASP A 86 12.44 -13.75 1.54
CA ASP A 86 12.27 -15.15 1.94
C ASP A 86 13.53 -15.97 1.66
N ARG A 87 14.18 -15.73 0.51
CA ARG A 87 15.45 -16.37 0.16
C ARG A 87 16.60 -15.93 1.07
N LEU A 88 16.71 -14.64 1.35
CA LEU A 88 17.74 -14.08 2.25
C LEU A 88 17.59 -14.61 3.68
N ILE A 89 16.38 -14.62 4.24
CA ILE A 89 16.15 -15.09 5.61
C ILE A 89 16.43 -16.59 5.72
N ARG A 90 16.02 -17.39 4.74
CA ARG A 90 16.31 -18.84 4.71
C ARG A 90 17.80 -19.12 4.57
N MET A 91 18.51 -18.42 3.67
CA MET A 91 19.93 -18.70 3.39
C MET A 91 20.89 -18.10 4.42
N ARG A 92 20.60 -16.89 4.94
CA ARG A 92 21.52 -16.15 5.83
C ARG A 92 21.20 -16.31 7.31
N LEU A 93 19.92 -16.30 7.68
CA LEU A 93 19.50 -16.34 9.07
C LEU A 93 19.11 -17.75 9.54
N GLN A 94 18.91 -18.71 8.61
CA GLN A 94 18.55 -20.11 8.91
C GLN A 94 17.37 -20.24 9.90
N LEU A 95 16.48 -19.23 9.91
CA LEU A 95 15.37 -19.19 10.85
C LEU A 95 14.32 -20.23 10.45
N GLN A 96 13.84 -20.99 11.43
CA GLN A 96 12.76 -21.94 11.24
C GLN A 96 11.52 -21.20 10.68
N PRO A 97 10.98 -21.62 9.52
CA PRO A 97 9.73 -21.07 9.03
C PRO A 97 8.64 -21.35 10.08
N LYS A 98 7.87 -20.31 10.44
CA LYS A 98 6.79 -20.28 11.47
C LYS A 98 7.20 -19.81 12.88
N SER A 99 8.41 -19.31 13.12
CA SER A 99 8.72 -18.64 14.39
C SER A 99 8.23 -17.18 14.42
N VAL A 100 7.80 -16.68 15.58
CA VAL A 100 7.52 -15.24 15.80
C VAL A 100 8.74 -14.40 15.45
N ARG A 101 9.96 -14.91 15.70
CA ARG A 101 11.21 -14.24 15.32
C ARG A 101 11.35 -14.08 13.80
N PHE A 102 10.94 -15.09 13.02
CA PHE A 102 10.96 -15.00 11.56
C PHE A 102 10.04 -13.88 11.06
N VAL A 103 8.82 -13.81 11.59
CA VAL A 103 7.85 -12.77 11.23
C VAL A 103 8.35 -11.39 11.67
N ALA A 104 8.82 -11.26 12.92
CA ALA A 104 9.32 -9.99 13.45
C ALA A 104 10.53 -9.47 12.68
N THR A 105 11.50 -10.33 12.34
CA THR A 105 12.66 -9.96 11.53
C THR A 105 12.25 -9.54 10.12
N LYS A 106 11.29 -10.25 9.51
CA LYS A 106 10.76 -9.87 8.19
C LYS A 106 10.10 -8.50 8.22
N VAL A 107 9.20 -8.27 9.18
CA VAL A 107 8.53 -6.97 9.38
C VAL A 107 9.53 -5.86 9.67
N ALA A 108 10.56 -6.12 10.49
CA ALA A 108 11.61 -5.13 10.78
C ALA A 108 12.45 -4.80 9.53
N ALA A 109 12.84 -5.82 8.75
CA ALA A 109 13.58 -5.62 7.50
C ALA A 109 12.74 -4.84 6.47
N ASP A 110 11.45 -5.16 6.36
CA ASP A 110 10.51 -4.41 5.53
C ASP A 110 10.41 -2.96 6.01
N GLY A 111 10.21 -2.72 7.30
CA GLY A 111 10.07 -1.37 7.85
C GLY A 111 11.33 -0.52 7.74
N ILE A 112 12.52 -1.11 7.84
CA ILE A 112 13.81 -0.39 7.83
C ILE A 112 14.32 -0.17 6.40
N ILE A 113 14.16 -1.16 5.51
CA ILE A 113 14.74 -1.11 4.17
C ILE A 113 13.69 -0.71 3.14
N PHE A 114 12.59 -1.46 3.08
CA PHE A 114 11.57 -1.24 2.07
C PHE A 114 10.70 -0.02 2.38
N GLY A 115 10.43 0.25 3.66
CA GLY A 115 9.60 1.37 4.11
C GLY A 115 10.11 2.73 3.60
N PRO A 116 11.36 3.14 3.90
CA PRO A 116 11.89 4.41 3.42
C PRO A 116 11.98 4.48 1.89
N PHE A 117 12.32 3.37 1.23
CA PHE A 117 12.41 3.29 -0.22
C PHE A 117 11.03 3.44 -0.88
N ASP A 118 10.02 2.71 -0.41
CA ASP A 118 8.65 2.76 -0.92
C ASP A 118 8.05 4.15 -0.72
N LEU A 119 8.22 4.75 0.46
CA LEU A 119 7.78 6.12 0.73
C LEU A 119 8.45 7.13 -0.21
N PHE A 120 9.77 7.03 -0.40
CA PHE A 120 10.50 7.91 -1.31
C PHE A 120 9.97 7.81 -2.74
N VAL A 121 9.80 6.59 -3.26
CA VAL A 121 9.29 6.36 -4.61
C VAL A 121 7.83 6.82 -4.73
N PHE A 122 7.00 6.53 -3.72
CA PHE A 122 5.60 6.95 -3.70
C PHE A 122 5.46 8.47 -3.73
N PHE A 123 6.13 9.20 -2.85
CA PHE A 123 6.05 10.66 -2.81
C PHE A 123 6.61 11.30 -4.08
N THR A 124 7.67 10.73 -4.64
CA THR A 124 8.21 11.14 -5.94
C THR A 124 7.17 10.97 -7.05
N TYR A 125 6.58 9.77 -7.16
CA TYR A 125 5.54 9.46 -8.15
C TYR A 125 4.30 10.35 -8.00
N MET A 126 3.82 10.54 -6.77
CA MET A 126 2.70 11.42 -6.47
C MET A 126 3.01 12.89 -6.81
N GLY A 127 4.23 13.35 -6.54
CA GLY A 127 4.69 14.69 -6.89
C GLY A 127 4.63 14.95 -8.40
N PHE A 128 5.19 14.03 -9.20
CA PHE A 128 5.12 14.12 -10.66
C PHE A 128 3.69 14.02 -11.19
N SER A 129 2.91 13.06 -10.70
CA SER A 129 1.55 12.77 -11.21
C SER A 129 0.52 13.85 -10.84
N THR A 130 0.76 14.58 -9.76
CA THR A 130 -0.13 15.67 -9.30
C THR A 130 0.20 17.00 -9.99
N GLY A 131 1.35 17.11 -10.68
CA GLY A 131 1.69 18.26 -11.51
C GLY A 131 1.90 19.58 -10.75
N LYS A 132 2.03 19.55 -9.42
CA LYS A 132 2.48 20.71 -8.64
C LYS A 132 3.99 20.81 -8.74
N VAL A 133 4.47 21.08 -9.95
CA VAL A 133 5.83 21.61 -10.13
C VAL A 133 5.83 22.91 -9.33
N CYS A 134 6.72 23.00 -8.36
CA CYS A 134 6.99 24.21 -7.60
C CYS A 134 7.59 25.24 -8.57
N LEU A 135 6.72 25.87 -9.36
CA LEU A 135 7.01 27.00 -10.23
C LEU A 135 5.81 27.95 -10.12
N LYS A 136 5.78 28.69 -9.03
CA LYS A 136 5.30 30.07 -9.03
C LYS A 136 5.99 30.86 -7.95
#